data_AF-A0A847C4Z0-F1
#
_entry.id   AF-A0A847C4Z0-F1
#
_cell.length_a   1.000
_cell.length_b   1.000
_cell.length_c   1.000
_cell.angle_alpha   90.00
_cell.angle_beta   90.00
_cell.angle_gamma   90.00
#
_symmetry.space_group_name_H-M   'P 1'
#
loop_
_entity.id
_entity.type
_entity.pdbx_description
1 polymer ?
#
loop_
_entity_poly.entity_id
_entity_poly.type
_entity_poly.pdbx_seq_one_letter_code
_entity_poly.pdbx_strand_id
1 'polypeptide(L)'
;ETHRPQGKLKALAFCRNVTHARMMAEAMGEHYNTAYLTGRNDIGERIRAYNDLQSDRAQLEILFTVDILNEGVDIPGVNMVLFLRPTESSTVFIQQLGRGLRKYDNKHYVTVLDFIGNSYKRSVQIAFALSSLAENFVLEKRLMASLVRDNFSALGLADSGVEIHIDDLSKEEILRYIDQENFNSIVYLKKDYYNFKKYINSEFCPKHMDYLNNDCAPDIIRFMSVKTDGKKNYSYYNFLRGIDEEGLPTFLEEQVEFANYMSGFLPLVRTYEYEIVNCLLEGATNKETVINSLKERIFDYNDEAFLHAIEFFKYISENDNKLELRAKLDDQFKEYLCDLIEYGITRYKVDNGEETGFKLWQNYRMDQVQLSLLKNPGYNALGTYYYDDYVVIFASLKKDLPEEDKLNYKDKFLQSNLFQWESMANLPMSDLSKLERSSFAHLFIRKVSIENGIVLPFTYVGKGTLSNCRKTDGENGTYLFDIKMENELPAYLQYDFGLIKQ
;
A
#
# COMPACT_ATOMS: atom_id res chain seq x y z
N GLU A 1 -34.42 -3.42 -10.88
CA GLU A 1 -35.47 -2.81 -10.04
C GLU A 1 -35.05 -2.61 -8.58
N THR A 2 -34.64 -3.64 -7.83
CA THR A 2 -34.24 -3.53 -6.40
C THR A 2 -33.24 -2.40 -6.10
N HIS A 3 -32.27 -2.17 -6.98
CA HIS A 3 -31.22 -1.16 -6.82
C HIS A 3 -31.38 0.04 -7.78
N ARG A 4 -32.58 0.27 -8.32
CA ARG A 4 -32.81 1.38 -9.25
C ARG A 4 -32.66 2.72 -8.50
N PRO A 5 -31.83 3.65 -8.97
CA PRO A 5 -31.68 4.96 -8.35
C PRO A 5 -32.98 5.77 -8.48
N GLN A 6 -33.17 6.72 -7.56
CA GLN A 6 -34.33 7.63 -7.62
C GLN A 6 -34.24 8.54 -8.85
N GLY A 7 -35.38 8.77 -9.51
CA GLY A 7 -35.47 9.60 -10.71
C GLY A 7 -35.19 8.84 -12.01
N LYS A 8 -34.80 9.58 -13.05
CA LYS A 8 -34.46 9.00 -14.36
C LYS A 8 -33.23 8.09 -14.21
N LEU A 9 -33.30 6.88 -14.76
CA LEU A 9 -32.14 5.99 -14.84
C LEU A 9 -31.12 6.57 -15.84
N LYS A 10 -29.88 6.74 -15.40
CA LYS A 10 -28.76 7.22 -16.21
C LYS A 10 -27.60 6.27 -16.02
N ALA A 11 -27.71 5.11 -16.66
CA ALA A 11 -26.81 3.98 -16.46
C ALA A 11 -25.73 3.89 -17.54
N LEU A 12 -24.50 3.67 -17.11
CA LEU A 12 -23.36 3.40 -17.99
C LEU A 12 -22.90 1.95 -17.80
N ALA A 13 -22.86 1.16 -18.88
CA ALA A 13 -22.60 -0.27 -18.81
C ALA A 13 -21.37 -0.68 -19.62
N PHE A 14 -20.39 -1.29 -18.95
CA PHE A 14 -19.11 -1.69 -19.56
C PHE A 14 -19.14 -3.14 -20.03
N CYS A 15 -19.06 -3.34 -21.34
CA CYS A 15 -19.16 -4.64 -22.00
C CYS A 15 -17.81 -5.16 -22.50
N ARG A 16 -17.68 -6.48 -22.55
CA ARG A 16 -16.43 -7.19 -22.94
C ARG A 16 -15.96 -6.86 -24.35
N ASN A 17 -16.89 -6.81 -25.30
CA ASN A 17 -16.60 -6.56 -26.72
C ASN A 17 -17.85 -5.99 -27.40
N VAL A 18 -17.70 -5.54 -28.65
CA VAL A 18 -18.78 -4.91 -29.42
C VAL A 18 -20.01 -5.82 -29.55
N THR A 19 -19.80 -7.12 -29.79
CA THR A 19 -20.89 -8.09 -29.89
C THR A 19 -21.69 -8.16 -28.60
N HIS A 20 -21.01 -8.22 -27.45
CA HIS A 20 -21.65 -8.23 -26.14
C HIS A 20 -22.43 -6.94 -25.88
N ALA A 21 -21.87 -5.77 -26.20
CA ALA A 21 -22.58 -4.49 -26.04
C ALA A 21 -23.87 -4.42 -26.86
N ARG A 22 -23.82 -4.88 -28.12
CA ARG A 22 -25.00 -4.94 -28.99
C ARG A 22 -26.06 -5.88 -28.42
N MET A 23 -25.67 -7.10 -28.02
CA MET A 23 -26.59 -8.09 -27.46
C MET A 23 -27.27 -7.58 -26.18
N MET A 24 -26.51 -6.90 -25.30
CA MET A 24 -27.07 -6.34 -24.07
C MET A 24 -28.01 -5.17 -24.35
N ALA A 25 -27.68 -4.29 -25.30
CA ALA A 25 -28.55 -3.20 -25.70
C ALA A 25 -29.88 -3.73 -26.28
N GLU A 26 -29.82 -4.76 -27.13
CA GLU A 26 -31.01 -5.40 -27.70
C GLU A 26 -31.87 -6.06 -26.61
N ALA A 27 -31.26 -6.89 -25.76
CA ALA A 27 -31.99 -7.62 -24.72
C ALA A 27 -32.61 -6.69 -23.66
N MET A 28 -31.90 -5.65 -23.25
CA MET A 28 -32.42 -4.67 -22.28
C MET A 28 -33.37 -3.65 -22.92
N GLY A 29 -33.35 -3.54 -24.25
CA GLY A 29 -34.23 -2.67 -25.05
C GLY A 29 -35.71 -3.02 -24.94
N GLU A 30 -36.04 -4.24 -24.50
CA GLU A 30 -37.42 -4.66 -24.22
C GLU A 30 -38.02 -3.97 -22.98
N HIS A 31 -37.18 -3.43 -22.10
CA HIS A 31 -37.59 -2.85 -20.82
C HIS A 31 -37.10 -1.42 -20.59
N TYR A 32 -36.00 -1.02 -21.25
CA TYR A 32 -35.37 0.28 -21.07
C TYR A 32 -35.04 0.90 -22.42
N ASN A 33 -34.87 2.21 -22.43
CA ASN A 33 -34.33 2.91 -23.58
C ASN A 33 -32.81 2.75 -23.58
N THR A 34 -32.28 1.97 -24.53
CA THR A 34 -30.88 1.60 -24.57
C THR A 34 -30.18 2.10 -25.83
N ALA A 35 -28.87 2.30 -25.73
CA ALA A 35 -27.98 2.49 -26.87
C ALA A 35 -26.65 1.80 -26.59
N TYR A 36 -25.86 1.55 -27.64
CA TYR A 36 -24.48 1.09 -27.49
C TYR A 36 -23.52 1.94 -28.30
N LEU A 37 -22.30 2.12 -27.79
CA LEU A 37 -21.20 2.78 -28.48
C LEU A 37 -20.04 1.81 -28.69
N THR A 38 -19.39 1.98 -29.84
CA THR A 38 -18.19 1.25 -30.28
C THR A 38 -17.07 2.23 -30.64
N GLY A 39 -15.82 1.75 -30.71
CA GLY A 39 -14.68 2.55 -31.17
C GLY A 39 -14.83 3.10 -32.60
N ARG A 40 -15.83 2.63 -33.35
CA ARG A 40 -16.14 3.07 -34.72
C ARG A 40 -17.10 4.25 -34.79
N ASN A 41 -17.82 4.56 -33.71
CA ASN A 41 -18.71 5.71 -33.68
C ASN A 41 -17.90 7.00 -33.72
N ASP A 42 -18.38 7.99 -34.47
CA ASP A 42 -17.71 9.29 -34.57
C ASP A 42 -17.86 10.11 -33.27
N ILE A 43 -17.06 11.17 -33.15
CA ILE A 43 -17.04 12.02 -31.96
C ILE A 43 -18.42 12.65 -31.69
N GLY A 44 -19.14 13.04 -32.75
CA GLY A 44 -20.45 13.67 -32.63
C GLY A 44 -21.53 12.70 -32.14
N GLU A 45 -21.55 11.47 -32.63
CA GLU A 45 -22.42 10.38 -32.16
C GLU A 45 -22.19 10.09 -30.68
N ARG A 46 -20.92 10.00 -30.27
CA ARG A 46 -20.56 9.78 -28.87
C ARG A 46 -21.06 10.92 -27.98
N ILE A 47 -20.75 12.17 -28.33
CA ILE A 47 -21.18 13.36 -27.57
C ILE A 47 -22.71 13.43 -27.45
N ARG A 48 -23.44 13.14 -28.54
CA ARG A 48 -24.92 13.10 -28.51
C ARG A 48 -25.42 12.06 -27.52
N ALA A 49 -24.94 10.82 -27.61
CA ALA A 49 -25.35 9.76 -26.70
C ALA A 49 -25.03 10.09 -25.23
N TYR A 50 -23.89 10.72 -24.95
CA TYR A 50 -23.55 11.16 -23.59
C TYR A 50 -24.46 12.28 -23.09
N ASN A 51 -24.80 13.26 -23.92
CA ASN A 51 -25.73 14.32 -23.56
C ASN A 51 -27.15 13.78 -23.35
N ASP A 52 -27.59 12.84 -24.19
CA ASP A 52 -28.91 12.20 -24.07
C ASP A 52 -29.01 11.35 -22.80
N LEU A 53 -27.94 10.65 -22.42
CA LEU A 53 -27.91 9.89 -21.18
C LEU A 53 -28.05 10.82 -19.96
N GLN A 54 -27.39 11.98 -19.99
CA GLN A 54 -27.39 12.92 -18.86
C GLN A 54 -28.66 13.78 -18.75
N SER A 55 -29.29 14.07 -19.90
CA SER A 55 -30.47 14.91 -19.98
C SER A 55 -31.67 14.25 -19.30
N ASP A 56 -32.39 14.98 -18.46
CA ASP A 56 -33.66 14.51 -17.88
C ASP A 56 -34.80 14.48 -18.90
N ARG A 57 -34.62 15.10 -20.07
CA ARG A 57 -35.65 15.19 -21.13
C ARG A 57 -35.52 14.11 -22.20
N ALA A 58 -34.30 13.62 -22.43
CA ALA A 58 -34.06 12.57 -23.40
C ALA A 58 -34.54 11.22 -22.85
N GLN A 59 -34.90 10.29 -23.74
CA GLN A 59 -35.42 8.99 -23.32
C GLN A 59 -34.33 7.99 -22.94
N LEU A 60 -33.10 8.15 -23.45
CA LEU A 60 -31.99 7.21 -23.22
C LEU A 60 -31.73 6.99 -21.71
N GLU A 61 -31.78 5.73 -21.29
CA GLU A 61 -31.59 5.31 -19.88
C GLU A 61 -30.31 4.51 -19.66
N ILE A 62 -29.91 3.66 -20.62
CA ILE A 62 -28.73 2.79 -20.48
C ILE A 62 -27.83 2.90 -21.72
N LEU A 63 -26.56 3.21 -21.49
CA LEU A 63 -25.54 3.27 -22.52
C LEU A 63 -24.51 2.14 -22.34
N PHE A 64 -24.49 1.19 -23.27
CA PHE A 64 -23.50 0.11 -23.32
C PHE A 64 -22.25 0.53 -24.07
N THR A 65 -21.06 0.25 -23.56
CA THR A 65 -19.80 0.74 -24.14
C THR A 65 -18.66 -0.27 -24.03
N VAL A 66 -17.70 -0.17 -24.96
CA VAL A 66 -16.53 -1.06 -25.08
C VAL A 66 -15.29 -0.21 -25.36
N ASP A 67 -14.40 -0.06 -24.39
CA ASP A 67 -13.06 0.56 -24.56
C ASP A 67 -13.04 1.98 -25.20
N ILE A 68 -14.15 2.71 -25.18
CA ILE A 68 -14.29 4.05 -25.82
C ILE A 68 -14.14 5.21 -24.85
N LEU A 69 -14.11 4.94 -23.54
CA LEU A 69 -14.12 5.98 -22.50
C LEU A 69 -12.73 6.36 -22.00
N ASN A 70 -11.71 6.16 -22.83
CA ASN A 70 -10.32 6.31 -22.39
C ASN A 70 -9.78 7.74 -22.43
N GLU A 71 -10.46 8.75 -22.96
CA GLU A 71 -9.99 10.15 -22.88
C GLU A 71 -11.13 11.16 -23.14
N GLY A 72 -11.21 12.22 -22.31
CA GLY A 72 -11.86 13.50 -22.66
C GLY A 72 -13.38 13.67 -22.47
N VAL A 73 -14.14 12.66 -22.05
CA VAL A 73 -15.61 12.77 -21.95
C VAL A 73 -16.08 12.93 -20.50
N ASP A 74 -16.87 13.96 -20.23
CA ASP A 74 -17.48 14.25 -18.93
C ASP A 74 -18.97 13.87 -18.91
N ILE A 75 -19.33 12.90 -18.06
CA ILE A 75 -20.70 12.39 -17.91
C ILE A 75 -21.14 12.40 -16.44
N PRO A 76 -21.11 13.55 -15.73
CA PRO A 76 -21.39 13.61 -14.29
C PRO A 76 -22.83 13.18 -13.95
N GLY A 77 -23.77 13.28 -14.88
CA GLY A 77 -25.16 12.87 -14.66
C GLY A 77 -25.39 11.37 -14.45
N VAL A 78 -24.39 10.51 -14.66
CA VAL A 78 -24.52 9.05 -14.43
C VAL A 78 -24.83 8.76 -12.96
N ASN A 79 -25.94 8.05 -12.72
CA ASN A 79 -26.37 7.61 -11.39
C ASN A 79 -26.30 6.08 -11.20
N MET A 80 -25.94 5.34 -12.25
CA MET A 80 -25.71 3.91 -12.17
C MET A 80 -24.54 3.47 -13.06
N VAL A 81 -23.67 2.62 -12.53
CA VAL A 81 -22.55 2.02 -13.27
C VAL A 81 -22.68 0.51 -13.25
N LEU A 82 -22.69 -0.12 -14.42
CA LEU A 82 -22.80 -1.58 -14.58
C LEU A 82 -21.48 -2.15 -15.12
N PHE A 83 -20.82 -2.98 -14.35
CA PHE A 83 -19.66 -3.74 -14.82
C PHE A 83 -20.11 -5.11 -15.31
N LEU A 84 -20.17 -5.28 -16.63
CA LEU A 84 -20.61 -6.53 -17.28
C LEU A 84 -19.44 -7.33 -17.85
N ARG A 85 -18.20 -6.88 -17.62
CA ARG A 85 -16.99 -7.56 -18.07
C ARG A 85 -16.00 -7.75 -16.93
N PRO A 86 -15.10 -8.74 -17.02
CA PRO A 86 -13.93 -8.77 -16.17
C PRO A 86 -13.11 -7.49 -16.40
N THR A 87 -12.95 -6.67 -15.37
CA THR A 87 -12.03 -5.54 -15.43
C THR A 87 -10.63 -6.05 -15.11
N GLU A 88 -9.73 -5.86 -16.06
CA GLU A 88 -8.41 -6.51 -16.06
C GLU A 88 -7.36 -5.85 -15.17
N SER A 89 -7.72 -4.74 -14.51
CA SER A 89 -6.83 -3.84 -13.75
C SER A 89 -7.64 -3.03 -12.74
N SER A 90 -7.12 -2.88 -11.51
CA SER A 90 -7.64 -1.94 -10.51
C SER A 90 -7.69 -0.49 -11.04
N THR A 91 -6.66 -0.05 -11.77
CA THR A 91 -6.61 1.29 -12.39
C THR A 91 -7.78 1.50 -13.36
N VAL A 92 -8.06 0.53 -14.24
CA VAL A 92 -9.21 0.62 -15.18
C VAL A 92 -10.53 0.60 -14.42
N PHE A 93 -10.64 -0.18 -13.35
CA PHE A 93 -11.84 -0.23 -12.51
C PHE A 93 -12.12 1.13 -11.85
N ILE A 94 -11.11 1.72 -11.20
CA ILE A 94 -11.24 3.02 -10.53
C ILE A 94 -11.56 4.13 -11.55
N GLN A 95 -10.94 4.12 -12.74
CA GLN A 95 -11.27 5.08 -13.81
C GLN A 95 -12.74 5.02 -14.22
N GLN A 96 -13.24 3.80 -14.46
CA GLN A 96 -14.62 3.55 -14.89
C GLN A 96 -15.61 3.93 -13.79
N LEU A 97 -15.29 3.60 -12.53
CA LEU A 97 -16.05 4.00 -11.35
C LEU A 97 -16.08 5.52 -11.18
N GLY A 98 -14.93 6.18 -11.32
CA GLY A 98 -14.77 7.63 -11.14
C GLY A 98 -15.66 8.48 -12.06
N ARG A 99 -16.13 7.93 -13.19
CA ARG A 99 -17.12 8.62 -14.05
C ARG A 99 -18.48 8.77 -13.36
N GLY A 100 -18.88 7.79 -12.56
CA GLY A 100 -20.10 7.85 -11.76
C GLY A 100 -19.96 8.69 -10.49
N LEU A 101 -18.75 8.88 -9.97
CA LEU A 101 -18.50 9.58 -8.70
C LEU A 101 -18.55 11.12 -8.78
N ARG A 102 -18.51 11.72 -9.97
CA ARG A 102 -18.55 13.19 -10.13
C ARG A 102 -19.85 13.77 -9.58
N LYS A 103 -19.82 14.85 -8.79
CA LYS A 103 -21.06 15.47 -8.27
C LYS A 103 -21.93 16.03 -9.41
N TYR A 104 -23.25 15.90 -9.28
CA TYR A 104 -24.21 16.40 -10.27
C TYR A 104 -25.54 16.76 -9.60
N ASP A 105 -26.24 17.75 -10.14
CA ASP A 105 -27.53 18.18 -9.60
C ASP A 105 -28.53 17.03 -9.64
N ASN A 106 -29.29 16.86 -8.55
CA ASN A 106 -30.26 15.77 -8.36
C ASN A 106 -29.65 14.36 -8.36
N LYS A 107 -28.33 14.23 -8.18
CA LYS A 107 -27.66 12.94 -7.95
C LYS A 107 -27.25 12.81 -6.48
N HIS A 108 -28.03 12.06 -5.71
CA HIS A 108 -27.76 11.80 -4.29
C HIS A 108 -26.63 10.80 -4.07
N TYR A 109 -26.61 9.73 -4.86
CA TYR A 109 -25.61 8.67 -4.81
C TYR A 109 -25.48 8.04 -6.20
N VAL A 110 -24.43 7.25 -6.39
CA VAL A 110 -24.26 6.40 -7.57
C VAL A 110 -24.37 4.94 -7.15
N THR A 111 -25.20 4.17 -7.87
CA THR A 111 -25.30 2.73 -7.66
C THR A 111 -24.32 2.02 -8.58
N VAL A 112 -23.44 1.21 -8.01
CA VAL A 112 -22.47 0.41 -8.76
C VAL A 112 -22.88 -1.05 -8.68
N LEU A 113 -23.15 -1.67 -9.82
CA LEU A 113 -23.44 -3.10 -9.90
C LEU A 113 -22.31 -3.81 -10.63
N ASP A 114 -21.58 -4.62 -9.88
CA ASP A 114 -20.49 -5.43 -10.38
C ASP A 114 -20.96 -6.89 -10.53
N PHE A 115 -21.28 -7.30 -11.77
CA PHE A 115 -21.75 -8.66 -12.05
C PHE A 115 -20.58 -9.62 -12.19
N ILE A 116 -20.11 -10.19 -11.07
CA ILE A 116 -18.99 -11.13 -11.02
C ILE A 116 -19.32 -12.40 -11.85
N GLY A 117 -18.91 -12.41 -13.11
CA GLY A 117 -19.03 -13.58 -13.98
C GLY A 117 -17.70 -14.32 -14.09
N ASN A 118 -17.58 -15.51 -13.47
CA ASN A 118 -16.56 -16.57 -13.66
C ASN A 118 -15.09 -16.15 -13.91
N SER A 119 -14.69 -14.94 -13.54
CA SER A 119 -13.36 -14.39 -13.79
C SER A 119 -12.83 -13.79 -12.49
N TYR A 120 -12.37 -14.68 -11.62
CA TYR A 120 -12.01 -14.45 -10.22
C TYR A 120 -10.84 -13.47 -10.00
N LYS A 121 -10.05 -13.19 -11.06
CA LYS A 121 -9.10 -12.07 -11.11
C LYS A 121 -9.78 -10.73 -10.77
N ARG A 122 -11.03 -10.56 -11.19
CA ARG A 122 -11.82 -9.33 -11.02
C ARG A 122 -12.08 -8.99 -9.56
N SER A 123 -12.63 -9.95 -8.83
CA SER A 123 -13.17 -9.67 -7.50
C SER A 123 -12.05 -9.41 -6.48
N VAL A 124 -10.86 -9.97 -6.72
CA VAL A 124 -9.67 -9.61 -5.95
C VAL A 124 -9.06 -8.27 -6.38
N GLN A 125 -9.12 -7.89 -7.65
CA GLN A 125 -8.72 -6.54 -8.07
C GLN A 125 -9.63 -5.46 -7.48
N ILE A 126 -10.93 -5.74 -7.33
CA ILE A 126 -11.87 -4.88 -6.60
C ILE A 126 -11.50 -4.85 -5.12
N ALA A 127 -11.26 -6.02 -4.51
CA ALA A 127 -10.80 -6.07 -3.13
C ALA A 127 -9.50 -5.27 -2.93
N PHE A 128 -8.55 -5.31 -3.87
CA PHE A 128 -7.35 -4.50 -3.84
C PHE A 128 -7.61 -3.02 -4.02
N ALA A 129 -8.43 -2.62 -4.99
CA ALA A 129 -8.78 -1.22 -5.22
C ALA A 129 -9.53 -0.60 -4.03
N LEU A 130 -10.38 -1.39 -3.37
CA LEU A 130 -11.10 -0.95 -2.17
C LEU A 130 -10.20 -0.98 -0.94
N SER A 131 -9.28 -1.95 -0.86
CA SER A 131 -8.34 -2.03 0.25
C SER A 131 -7.20 -1.03 0.16
N SER A 132 -6.85 -0.53 -1.02
CA SER A 132 -5.95 0.61 -1.15
C SER A 132 -6.53 1.90 -0.57
N LEU A 133 -7.82 1.94 -0.25
CA LEU A 133 -8.41 3.02 0.55
C LEU A 133 -8.04 2.91 2.04
N ALA A 134 -7.54 1.76 2.50
CA ALA A 134 -7.03 1.61 3.86
C ALA A 134 -5.67 2.32 3.98
N GLU A 135 -5.52 3.16 5.00
CA GLU A 135 -4.24 3.81 5.28
C GLU A 135 -3.15 2.74 5.52
N ASN A 136 -1.97 2.94 4.92
CA ASN A 136 -0.77 2.12 5.15
C ASN A 136 -0.91 0.64 4.75
N PHE A 137 -1.69 0.38 3.71
CA PHE A 137 -2.00 -0.96 3.24
C PHE A 137 -0.77 -1.78 2.81
N VAL A 138 -0.50 -2.87 3.53
CA VAL A 138 0.35 -3.96 3.06
C VAL A 138 -0.54 -5.08 2.53
N LEU A 139 -0.23 -5.55 1.33
CA LEU A 139 -0.97 -6.60 0.63
C LEU A 139 -0.87 -7.95 1.38
N GLU A 140 -1.65 -8.11 2.44
CA GLU A 140 -1.75 -9.38 3.17
C GLU A 140 -3.07 -10.08 2.84
N LYS A 141 -2.98 -11.34 2.38
CA LYS A 141 -4.15 -12.13 1.97
C LYS A 141 -5.21 -12.24 3.06
N ARG A 142 -4.79 -12.39 4.32
CA ARG A 142 -5.72 -12.55 5.45
C ARG A 142 -6.50 -11.28 5.75
N LEU A 143 -5.85 -10.12 5.68
CA LEU A 143 -6.53 -8.83 5.81
C LEU A 143 -7.56 -8.66 4.68
N MET A 144 -7.18 -8.99 3.44
CA MET A 144 -8.12 -8.99 2.30
C MET A 144 -9.30 -9.92 2.50
N ALA A 145 -9.03 -11.14 2.96
CA ALA A 145 -10.08 -12.09 3.27
C ALA A 145 -11.00 -11.57 4.38
N SER A 146 -10.46 -10.88 5.40
CA SER A 146 -11.26 -10.26 6.46
C SER A 146 -12.19 -9.19 5.91
N LEU A 147 -11.65 -8.23 5.15
CA LEU A 147 -12.43 -7.13 4.59
C LEU A 147 -13.51 -7.64 3.64
N VAL A 148 -13.23 -8.67 2.83
CA VAL A 148 -14.25 -9.28 1.97
C VAL A 148 -15.37 -9.93 2.79
N ARG A 149 -15.04 -10.63 3.89
CA ARG A 149 -16.05 -11.27 4.75
C ARG A 149 -17.00 -10.25 5.35
N ASP A 150 -16.48 -9.12 5.81
CA ASP A 150 -17.25 -8.07 6.49
C ASP A 150 -17.82 -6.98 5.56
N ASN A 151 -17.75 -7.18 4.23
CA ASN A 151 -18.15 -6.20 3.23
C ASN A 151 -17.40 -4.85 3.33
N PHE A 152 -16.14 -4.86 3.73
CA PHE A 152 -15.27 -3.69 3.93
C PHE A 152 -15.80 -2.73 5.01
N SER A 153 -16.73 -3.18 5.86
CA SER A 153 -17.28 -2.36 6.94
C SER A 153 -16.22 -1.92 7.95
N ALA A 154 -15.19 -2.76 8.15
CA ALA A 154 -14.01 -2.46 8.94
C ALA A 154 -13.24 -1.20 8.50
N LEU A 155 -13.38 -0.75 7.25
CA LEU A 155 -12.72 0.45 6.74
C LEU A 155 -13.42 1.75 7.17
N GLY A 156 -14.59 1.69 7.83
CA GLY A 156 -15.33 2.89 8.25
C GLY A 156 -15.88 3.72 7.09
N LEU A 157 -15.91 3.18 5.87
CA LEU A 157 -16.34 3.91 4.67
C LEU A 157 -17.82 4.36 4.73
N ALA A 158 -18.63 3.69 5.54
CA ALA A 158 -20.02 4.05 5.78
C ALA A 158 -20.15 5.47 6.37
N ASP A 159 -19.18 5.90 7.20
CA ASP A 159 -19.16 7.26 7.77
C ASP A 159 -18.95 8.33 6.69
N SER A 160 -18.38 7.93 5.55
CA SER A 160 -18.23 8.77 4.34
C SER A 160 -19.35 8.56 3.31
N GLY A 161 -20.41 7.82 3.67
CA GLY A 161 -21.55 7.54 2.80
C GLY A 161 -21.30 6.49 1.72
N VAL A 162 -20.27 5.66 1.87
CA VAL A 162 -19.94 4.57 0.92
C VAL A 162 -20.30 3.23 1.55
N GLU A 163 -21.15 2.48 0.86
CA GLU A 163 -21.52 1.12 1.25
C GLU A 163 -21.11 0.12 0.18
N ILE A 164 -20.52 -0.99 0.60
CA ILE A 164 -20.14 -2.10 -0.25
C ILE A 164 -20.93 -3.31 0.21
N HIS A 165 -21.49 -4.06 -0.74
CA HIS A 165 -22.25 -5.26 -0.45
C HIS A 165 -21.82 -6.35 -1.43
N ILE A 166 -21.44 -7.50 -0.91
CA ILE A 166 -21.03 -8.67 -1.70
C ILE A 166 -21.97 -9.82 -1.34
N ASP A 167 -22.53 -10.49 -2.34
CA ASP A 167 -23.37 -11.67 -2.11
C ASP A 167 -22.54 -12.86 -1.61
N ASP A 168 -23.20 -13.78 -0.90
CA ASP A 168 -22.52 -14.89 -0.21
C ASP A 168 -21.74 -15.81 -1.16
N LEU A 169 -22.27 -16.08 -2.36
CA LEU A 169 -21.57 -16.92 -3.35
C LEU A 169 -20.32 -16.21 -3.87
N SER A 170 -20.43 -14.92 -4.21
CA SER A 170 -19.28 -14.12 -4.61
C SER A 170 -18.23 -14.02 -3.49
N LYS A 171 -18.64 -13.90 -2.21
CA LYS A 171 -17.70 -13.91 -1.07
C LYS A 171 -16.91 -15.20 -1.01
N GLU A 172 -17.57 -16.35 -1.05
CA GLU A 172 -16.90 -17.66 -1.01
C GLU A 172 -15.88 -17.80 -2.15
N GLU A 173 -16.25 -17.37 -3.35
CA GLU A 173 -15.38 -17.43 -4.52
C GLU A 173 -14.18 -16.47 -4.45
N ILE A 174 -14.41 -15.23 -4.00
CA ILE A 174 -13.34 -14.25 -3.75
C ILE A 174 -12.34 -14.81 -2.76
N LEU A 175 -12.84 -15.33 -1.63
CA LEU A 175 -12.00 -15.86 -0.56
C LEU A 175 -11.14 -17.04 -1.04
N ARG A 176 -11.75 -17.97 -1.81
CA ARG A 176 -11.02 -19.08 -2.41
C ARG A 176 -9.92 -18.60 -3.36
N TYR A 177 -10.18 -17.57 -4.17
CA TYR A 177 -9.19 -17.04 -5.11
C TYR A 177 -8.07 -16.28 -4.40
N ILE A 178 -8.39 -15.48 -3.38
CA ILE A 178 -7.39 -14.81 -2.52
C ILE A 178 -6.43 -15.85 -1.96
N ASP A 179 -6.93 -16.98 -1.44
CA ASP A 179 -6.10 -18.03 -0.88
C ASP A 179 -5.18 -18.67 -1.94
N GLN A 180 -5.70 -18.96 -3.13
CA GLN A 180 -4.98 -19.73 -4.16
C GLN A 180 -3.93 -18.91 -4.94
N GLU A 181 -4.08 -17.59 -5.07
CA GLU A 181 -3.31 -16.81 -6.04
C GLU A 181 -2.16 -16.01 -5.44
N ASN A 182 -1.03 -15.95 -6.14
CA ASN A 182 0.09 -15.10 -5.74
C ASN A 182 0.06 -13.77 -6.53
N PHE A 183 -0.50 -12.74 -5.91
CA PHE A 183 -0.60 -11.38 -6.46
C PHE A 183 0.73 -10.62 -6.51
N ASN A 184 1.78 -11.17 -5.91
CA ASN A 184 3.15 -10.66 -5.98
C ASN A 184 3.96 -11.39 -7.06
N SER A 185 3.32 -12.18 -7.92
CA SER A 185 4.02 -12.77 -9.06
C SER A 185 4.40 -11.70 -10.09
N ILE A 186 5.52 -11.93 -10.77
CA ILE A 186 6.02 -11.03 -11.82
C ILE A 186 5.00 -10.83 -12.95
N VAL A 187 4.13 -11.82 -13.19
CA VAL A 187 3.07 -11.74 -14.21
C VAL A 187 2.04 -10.65 -13.86
N TYR A 188 1.60 -10.58 -12.60
CA TYR A 188 0.69 -9.52 -12.16
C TYR A 188 1.37 -8.15 -12.14
N LEU A 189 2.60 -8.08 -11.66
CA LEU A 189 3.32 -6.82 -11.58
C LEU A 189 3.67 -6.23 -12.95
N LYS A 190 4.07 -7.06 -13.93
CA LYS A 190 4.21 -6.63 -15.32
C LYS A 190 2.89 -6.05 -15.85
N LYS A 191 1.77 -6.72 -15.55
CA LYS A 191 0.46 -6.26 -15.98
C LYS A 191 0.08 -4.92 -15.34
N ASP A 192 0.26 -4.77 -14.03
CA ASP A 192 0.01 -3.52 -13.31
C ASP A 192 0.86 -2.37 -13.89
N TYR A 193 2.14 -2.62 -14.16
CA TYR A 193 3.04 -1.68 -14.83
C TYR A 193 2.52 -1.22 -16.19
N TYR A 194 2.24 -2.14 -17.12
CA TYR A 194 1.82 -1.78 -18.48
C TYR A 194 0.44 -1.11 -18.50
N ASN A 195 -0.47 -1.51 -17.60
CA ASN A 195 -1.75 -0.83 -17.43
C ASN A 195 -1.57 0.61 -16.98
N PHE A 196 -0.67 0.84 -16.02
CA PHE A 196 -0.38 2.18 -15.52
C PHE A 196 0.31 3.05 -16.56
N LYS A 197 1.34 2.53 -17.26
CA LYS A 197 2.00 3.23 -18.37
C LYS A 197 1.00 3.65 -19.46
N LYS A 198 0.09 2.75 -19.82
CA LYS A 198 -0.99 3.04 -20.76
C LYS A 198 -1.97 4.09 -20.21
N TYR A 199 -2.26 4.07 -18.91
CA TYR A 199 -3.17 5.01 -18.27
C TYR A 199 -2.67 6.44 -18.32
N ILE A 200 -1.39 6.67 -18.01
CA ILE A 200 -0.80 8.01 -18.08
C ILE A 200 -0.43 8.42 -19.51
N ASN A 201 -0.75 7.55 -20.50
CA ASN A 201 -0.43 7.73 -21.92
C ASN A 201 1.05 8.12 -22.16
N SER A 202 1.96 7.47 -21.43
CA SER A 202 3.39 7.77 -21.52
C SER A 202 4.09 6.85 -22.52
N GLU A 203 4.83 7.44 -23.46
CA GLU A 203 5.73 6.70 -24.35
C GLU A 203 6.93 6.13 -23.56
N PHE A 204 7.41 6.87 -22.56
CA PHE A 204 8.54 6.51 -21.71
C PHE A 204 8.09 5.74 -20.46
N CYS A 205 9.01 5.06 -19.80
CA CYS A 205 8.72 4.41 -18.51
C CYS A 205 8.24 5.46 -17.50
N PRO A 206 7.14 5.21 -16.76
CA PRO A 206 6.69 6.08 -15.68
C PRO A 206 7.79 6.31 -14.65
N LYS A 207 7.95 7.54 -14.18
CA LYS A 207 8.87 7.93 -13.11
C LYS A 207 8.26 7.69 -11.73
N HIS A 208 9.02 7.80 -10.65
CA HIS A 208 8.52 7.61 -9.29
C HIS A 208 7.40 8.60 -8.97
N MET A 209 7.58 9.88 -9.30
CA MET A 209 6.55 10.90 -9.06
C MET A 209 5.27 10.65 -9.87
N ASP A 210 5.33 9.98 -11.02
CA ASP A 210 4.11 9.61 -11.76
C ASP A 210 3.21 8.69 -10.93
N TYR A 211 3.80 7.76 -10.16
CA TYR A 211 3.04 6.87 -9.28
C TYR A 211 2.41 7.61 -8.09
N LEU A 212 3.05 8.66 -7.58
CA LEU A 212 2.49 9.44 -6.47
C LEU A 212 1.42 10.44 -6.94
N ASN A 213 1.59 11.00 -8.13
CA ASN A 213 0.69 12.01 -8.70
C ASN A 213 -0.60 11.42 -9.31
N ASN A 214 -0.76 10.09 -9.29
CA ASN A 214 -1.91 9.41 -9.86
C ASN A 214 -2.57 8.49 -8.83
N ASP A 215 -3.76 8.85 -8.36
CA ASP A 215 -4.54 8.09 -7.37
C ASP A 215 -4.82 6.63 -7.77
N CYS A 216 -4.76 6.32 -9.07
CA CYS A 216 -5.01 4.99 -9.63
C CYS A 216 -3.73 4.16 -9.85
N ALA A 217 -2.56 4.70 -9.48
CA ALA A 217 -1.28 4.04 -9.67
C ALA A 217 -1.12 2.86 -8.71
N PRO A 218 -0.49 1.76 -9.13
CA PRO A 218 -0.08 0.71 -8.21
C PRO A 218 1.03 1.22 -7.29
N ASP A 219 1.13 0.70 -6.06
CA ASP A 219 2.24 1.05 -5.17
C ASP A 219 3.58 0.60 -5.78
N ILE A 220 4.43 1.56 -6.15
CA ILE A 220 5.74 1.32 -6.76
C ILE A 220 6.65 0.45 -5.88
N ILE A 221 6.47 0.47 -4.54
CA ILE A 221 7.22 -0.37 -3.60
C ILE A 221 6.98 -1.86 -3.88
N ARG A 222 5.82 -2.24 -4.42
CA ARG A 222 5.54 -3.64 -4.81
C ARG A 222 6.46 -4.13 -5.91
N PHE A 223 6.91 -3.26 -6.82
CA PHE A 223 7.86 -3.65 -7.87
C PHE A 223 9.27 -3.94 -7.31
N MET A 224 9.61 -3.29 -6.19
CA MET A 224 10.91 -3.40 -5.50
C MET A 224 10.93 -4.48 -4.41
N SER A 225 9.81 -5.12 -4.12
CA SER A 225 9.74 -6.17 -3.09
C SER A 225 9.86 -7.59 -3.65
N VAL A 226 9.77 -7.74 -4.98
CA VAL A 226 9.73 -9.03 -5.67
C VAL A 226 11.04 -9.42 -6.33
N LYS A 227 11.09 -10.66 -6.82
CA LYS A 227 12.19 -11.18 -7.63
C LYS A 227 11.80 -11.27 -9.10
N THR A 228 12.73 -10.92 -9.98
CA THR A 228 12.66 -11.18 -11.42
C THR A 228 13.84 -12.07 -11.80
N ASP A 229 13.58 -13.18 -12.48
CA ASP A 229 14.58 -14.21 -12.83
C ASP A 229 15.47 -14.66 -11.65
N GLY A 230 14.86 -14.81 -10.48
CA GLY A 230 15.52 -15.22 -9.24
C GLY A 230 16.31 -14.13 -8.51
N LYS A 231 16.48 -12.95 -9.12
CA LYS A 231 17.17 -11.79 -8.50
C LYS A 231 16.17 -10.84 -7.87
N LYS A 232 16.47 -10.35 -6.66
CA LYS A 232 15.63 -9.34 -5.98
C LYS A 232 15.76 -8.00 -6.71
N ASN A 233 14.64 -7.32 -6.94
CA ASN A 233 14.63 -5.96 -7.45
C ASN A 233 14.84 -5.00 -6.29
N TYR A 234 16.04 -4.44 -6.10
CA TYR A 234 16.27 -3.52 -4.97
C TYR A 234 15.78 -2.10 -5.24
N SER A 235 15.63 -1.74 -6.52
CA SER A 235 15.12 -0.45 -7.00
C SER A 235 14.11 -0.66 -8.11
N TYR A 236 13.35 0.39 -8.40
CA TYR A 236 12.45 0.41 -9.55
C TYR A 236 13.21 0.22 -10.87
N TYR A 237 14.42 0.77 -10.98
CA TYR A 237 15.29 0.54 -12.14
C TYR A 237 15.63 -0.95 -12.33
N ASN A 238 15.87 -1.71 -11.25
CA ASN A 238 16.09 -3.16 -11.35
C ASN A 238 14.86 -3.89 -11.88
N PHE A 239 13.66 -3.50 -11.42
CA PHE A 239 12.42 -4.05 -11.93
C PHE A 239 12.25 -3.78 -13.43
N LEU A 240 12.41 -2.52 -13.86
CA LEU A 240 12.29 -2.11 -15.27
C LEU A 240 13.26 -2.90 -16.16
N ARG A 241 14.52 -3.06 -15.73
CA ARG A 241 15.49 -3.92 -16.43
C ARG A 241 15.07 -5.38 -16.48
N GLY A 242 14.52 -5.90 -15.38
CA GLY A 242 14.08 -7.30 -15.31
C GLY A 242 12.85 -7.61 -16.16
N ILE A 243 12.05 -6.60 -16.52
CA ILE A 243 10.90 -6.79 -17.41
C ILE A 243 11.22 -6.49 -18.88
N ASP A 244 12.48 -6.19 -19.18
CA ASP A 244 12.99 -5.79 -20.50
C ASP A 244 12.30 -4.52 -21.04
N GLU A 245 12.08 -3.53 -20.18
CA GLU A 245 11.49 -2.25 -20.62
C GLU A 245 12.42 -1.49 -21.57
N GLU A 246 11.86 -0.92 -22.63
CA GLU A 246 12.59 -0.15 -23.64
C GLU A 246 12.87 1.29 -23.19
N GLY A 247 13.96 1.88 -23.70
CA GLY A 247 14.27 3.30 -23.51
C GLY A 247 14.82 3.67 -22.12
N LEU A 248 15.31 2.68 -21.35
CA LEU A 248 15.91 2.94 -20.05
C LEU A 248 17.28 3.65 -20.16
N PRO A 249 17.61 4.58 -19.24
CA PRO A 249 18.95 5.13 -19.14
C PRO A 249 19.96 4.03 -18.80
N THR A 250 21.21 4.18 -19.26
CA THR A 250 22.26 3.20 -18.98
C THR A 250 23.11 3.66 -17.80
N PHE A 251 22.88 3.05 -16.63
CA PHE A 251 23.66 3.34 -15.43
C PHE A 251 24.89 2.44 -15.28
N LEU A 252 25.97 3.02 -14.75
CA LEU A 252 27.14 2.29 -14.26
C LEU A 252 26.76 1.39 -13.08
N GLU A 253 27.54 0.33 -12.83
CA GLU A 253 27.29 -0.58 -11.72
C GLU A 253 27.24 0.14 -10.36
N GLU A 254 28.16 1.07 -10.11
CA GLU A 254 28.19 1.91 -8.89
C GLU A 254 26.93 2.79 -8.74
N GLN A 255 26.36 3.27 -9.85
CA GLN A 255 25.12 4.05 -9.84
C GLN A 255 23.91 3.16 -9.53
N VAL A 256 23.87 1.95 -10.09
CA VAL A 256 22.82 0.96 -9.78
C VAL A 256 22.88 0.57 -8.30
N GLU A 257 24.06 0.34 -7.73
CA GLU A 257 24.22 0.06 -6.31
C GLU A 257 23.77 1.22 -5.42
N PHE A 258 24.03 2.47 -5.83
CA PHE A 258 23.57 3.64 -5.09
C PHE A 258 22.05 3.83 -5.20
N ALA A 259 21.46 3.66 -6.39
CA ALA A 259 20.01 3.66 -6.57
C ALA A 259 19.32 2.58 -5.71
N ASN A 260 19.90 1.38 -5.66
CA ASN A 260 19.42 0.28 -4.82
C ASN A 260 19.49 0.62 -3.33
N TYR A 261 20.58 1.28 -2.90
CA TYR A 261 20.73 1.73 -1.51
C TYR A 261 19.69 2.79 -1.15
N MET A 262 19.52 3.82 -2.00
CA MET A 262 18.53 4.87 -1.79
C MET A 262 17.10 4.31 -1.78
N SER A 263 16.78 3.41 -2.72
CA SER A 263 15.46 2.74 -2.78
C SER A 263 15.19 1.89 -1.54
N GLY A 264 16.23 1.33 -0.91
CA GLY A 264 16.13 0.56 0.32
C GLY A 264 15.57 1.34 1.51
N PHE A 265 15.64 2.67 1.52
CA PHE A 265 15.04 3.49 2.57
C PHE A 265 13.52 3.57 2.47
N LEU A 266 12.92 3.29 1.31
CA LEU A 266 11.47 3.37 1.12
C LEU A 266 10.73 2.22 1.85
N PRO A 267 9.52 2.48 2.40
CA PRO A 267 8.97 3.82 2.66
C PRO A 267 9.79 4.54 3.74
N LEU A 268 9.97 5.87 3.63
CA LEU A 268 10.80 6.59 4.58
C LEU A 268 10.19 6.59 5.99
N VAL A 269 11.05 6.56 7.00
CA VAL A 269 10.68 6.83 8.41
C VAL A 269 11.23 8.15 8.95
N ARG A 270 12.11 8.77 8.17
CA ARG A 270 12.67 10.12 8.33
C ARG A 270 13.22 10.58 6.98
N THR A 271 13.43 11.89 6.80
CA THR A 271 13.85 12.47 5.52
C THR A 271 15.33 12.84 5.44
N TYR A 272 16.09 12.76 6.55
CA TYR A 272 17.48 13.23 6.63
C TYR A 272 18.37 12.70 5.50
N GLU A 273 18.39 11.39 5.27
CA GLU A 273 19.22 10.78 4.22
C GLU A 273 18.91 11.33 2.83
N TYR A 274 17.62 11.50 2.52
CA TYR A 274 17.16 12.00 1.23
C TYR A 274 17.46 13.48 1.09
N GLU A 275 17.22 14.28 2.12
CA GLU A 275 17.47 15.73 2.11
C GLU A 275 18.96 16.07 2.06
N ILE A 276 19.82 15.28 2.70
CA ILE A 276 21.28 15.44 2.59
C ILE A 276 21.73 15.19 1.15
N VAL A 277 21.28 14.09 0.53
CA VAL A 277 21.59 13.80 -0.88
C VAL A 277 21.05 14.92 -1.77
N ASN A 278 19.82 15.39 -1.52
CA ASN A 278 19.21 16.50 -2.27
C ASN A 278 20.07 17.78 -2.22
N CYS A 279 20.51 18.18 -1.03
CA CYS A 279 21.41 19.33 -0.86
C CYS A 279 22.74 19.15 -1.62
N LEU A 280 23.31 17.94 -1.60
CA LEU A 280 24.55 17.65 -2.32
C LEU A 280 24.35 17.67 -3.85
N LEU A 281 23.19 17.23 -4.36
CA LEU A 281 22.82 17.34 -5.77
C LEU A 281 22.65 18.80 -6.22
N GLU A 282 22.15 19.66 -5.34
CA GLU A 282 22.06 21.12 -5.53
C GLU A 282 23.42 21.84 -5.42
N GLY A 283 24.48 21.15 -5.00
CA GLY A 283 25.84 21.66 -4.90
C GLY A 283 26.26 22.18 -3.52
N ALA A 284 25.41 22.04 -2.49
CA ALA A 284 25.76 22.39 -1.12
C ALA A 284 26.71 21.35 -0.51
N THR A 285 28.02 21.58 -0.63
CA THR A 285 29.06 20.67 -0.13
C THR A 285 29.60 21.03 1.25
N ASN A 286 29.34 22.24 1.75
CA ASN A 286 29.75 22.63 3.10
C ASN A 286 28.72 22.15 4.13
N LYS A 287 29.18 21.49 5.20
CA LYS A 287 28.33 20.88 6.24
C LYS A 287 27.40 21.87 6.92
N GLU A 288 27.86 23.08 7.25
CA GLU A 288 27.01 24.12 7.85
C GLU A 288 25.92 24.58 6.89
N THR A 289 26.24 24.69 5.60
CA THR A 289 25.25 25.01 4.57
C THR A 289 24.20 23.92 4.46
N VAL A 290 24.60 22.65 4.47
CA VAL A 290 23.68 21.51 4.47
C VAL A 290 22.80 21.52 5.71
N ILE A 291 23.36 21.70 6.91
CA ILE A 291 22.60 21.79 8.17
C ILE A 291 21.54 22.91 8.10
N ASN A 292 21.92 24.09 7.59
CA ASN A 292 20.97 25.20 7.47
C ASN A 292 19.83 24.88 6.50
N SER A 293 20.13 24.29 5.34
CA SER A 293 19.10 23.82 4.41
C SER A 293 18.18 22.77 5.03
N LEU A 294 18.73 21.84 5.81
CA LEU A 294 17.93 20.80 6.49
C LEU A 294 16.99 21.39 7.54
N LYS A 295 17.42 22.41 8.29
CA LYS A 295 16.59 23.13 9.27
C LYS A 295 15.38 23.80 8.63
N GLU A 296 15.48 24.20 7.37
CA GLU A 296 14.37 24.79 6.62
C GLU A 296 13.43 23.73 6.02
N ARG A 297 13.94 22.53 5.71
CA ARG A 297 13.19 21.47 5.02
C ARG A 297 12.56 20.43 5.95
N ILE A 298 13.12 20.23 7.14
CA ILE A 298 12.70 19.23 8.12
C ILE A 298 12.03 19.95 9.30
N PHE A 299 10.74 19.71 9.50
CA PHE A 299 9.92 20.38 10.52
C PHE A 299 10.47 20.21 11.94
N ASP A 300 10.83 18.98 12.32
CA ASP A 300 11.41 18.66 13.64
C ASP A 300 12.90 18.32 13.49
N TYR A 301 13.68 19.28 13.01
CA TYR A 301 15.12 19.11 12.83
C TYR A 301 15.82 18.84 14.17
N ASN A 302 16.70 17.83 14.18
CA ASN A 302 17.48 17.37 15.31
C ASN A 302 18.93 17.13 14.87
N ASP A 303 19.88 17.78 15.53
CA ASP A 303 21.31 17.63 15.27
C ASP A 303 21.80 16.18 15.49
N GLU A 304 21.27 15.45 16.48
CA GLU A 304 21.61 14.05 16.71
C GLU A 304 21.18 13.17 15.53
N ALA A 305 20.01 13.45 14.94
CA ALA A 305 19.50 12.71 13.79
C ALA A 305 20.35 12.98 12.53
N PHE A 306 20.79 14.22 12.34
CA PHE A 306 21.73 14.58 11.28
C PHE A 306 23.08 13.86 11.45
N LEU A 307 23.68 13.91 12.66
CA LEU A 307 24.94 13.22 12.94
C LEU A 307 24.82 11.71 12.73
N HIS A 308 23.72 11.11 13.19
CA HIS A 308 23.43 9.71 12.95
C HIS A 308 23.28 9.40 11.45
N ALA A 309 22.64 10.27 10.67
CA ALA A 309 22.53 10.08 9.23
C ALA A 309 23.93 10.06 8.60
N ILE A 310 24.80 11.03 8.92
CA ILE A 310 26.17 11.08 8.41
C ILE A 310 27.00 9.85 8.84
N GLU A 311 26.85 9.38 10.08
CA GLU A 311 27.57 8.22 10.61
C GLU A 311 27.25 6.93 9.85
N PHE A 312 25.97 6.67 9.58
CA PHE A 312 25.51 5.40 9.00
C PHE A 312 25.27 5.43 7.49
N PHE A 313 25.31 6.61 6.86
CA PHE A 313 25.10 6.73 5.41
C PHE A 313 26.35 6.34 4.62
N LYS A 314 26.31 5.15 4.01
CA LYS A 314 27.46 4.52 3.31
C LYS A 314 28.09 5.40 2.22
N TYR A 315 27.27 6.20 1.53
CA TYR A 315 27.67 6.94 0.33
C TYR A 315 28.03 8.41 0.59
N ILE A 316 28.25 8.81 1.84
CA ILE A 316 28.73 10.15 2.19
C ILE A 316 30.14 10.02 2.76
N SER A 317 31.01 10.96 2.38
CA SER A 317 32.27 11.24 3.07
C SER A 317 32.20 12.61 3.71
N GLU A 318 32.76 12.73 4.91
CA GLU A 318 33.03 14.01 5.56
C GLU A 318 34.55 14.21 5.68
N ASN A 319 35.07 15.32 5.14
CA ASN A 319 36.46 15.75 5.30
C ASN A 319 36.47 17.27 5.56
N ASP A 320 37.09 17.74 6.64
CA ASP A 320 37.29 19.17 6.94
C ASP A 320 36.03 20.04 6.69
N ASN A 321 34.89 19.64 7.26
CA ASN A 321 33.59 20.32 7.12
C ASN A 321 32.96 20.28 5.71
N LYS A 322 33.51 19.47 4.80
CA LYS A 322 32.98 19.22 3.46
C LYS A 322 32.35 17.83 3.38
N LEU A 323 31.13 17.78 2.84
CA LEU A 323 30.37 16.58 2.54
C LEU A 323 30.42 16.28 1.04
N GLU A 324 30.67 15.03 0.69
CA GLU A 324 30.75 14.57 -0.70
C GLU A 324 30.05 13.22 -0.90
N LEU A 325 29.31 13.08 -2.01
CA LEU A 325 28.71 11.82 -2.42
C LEU A 325 29.74 10.88 -3.06
N ARG A 326 29.80 9.65 -2.59
CA ARG A 326 30.67 8.57 -3.10
C ARG A 326 30.02 7.80 -4.26
N ALA A 327 29.41 8.52 -5.20
CA ALA A 327 28.81 7.95 -6.40
C ALA A 327 29.06 8.88 -7.59
N LYS A 328 29.35 8.34 -8.77
CA LYS A 328 29.48 9.16 -9.98
C LYS A 328 28.12 9.66 -10.43
N LEU A 329 28.05 10.97 -10.64
CA LEU A 329 26.83 11.66 -11.06
C LEU A 329 27.00 12.15 -12.50
N ASP A 330 26.13 11.66 -13.38
CA ASP A 330 25.85 12.24 -14.70
C ASP A 330 24.40 12.78 -14.72
N ASP A 331 24.02 13.46 -15.79
CA ASP A 331 22.73 14.14 -15.86
C ASP A 331 21.54 13.15 -15.81
N GLN A 332 21.65 11.99 -16.44
CA GLN A 332 20.59 10.98 -16.44
C GLN A 332 20.39 10.38 -15.04
N PHE A 333 21.49 10.10 -14.34
CA PHE A 333 21.42 9.54 -13.00
C PHE A 333 20.97 10.58 -11.96
N LYS A 334 21.37 11.84 -12.10
CA LYS A 334 20.83 12.94 -11.27
C LYS A 334 19.32 13.08 -11.44
N GLU A 335 18.82 13.04 -12.68
CA GLU A 335 17.38 13.09 -12.94
C GLU A 335 16.63 11.95 -12.24
N TYR A 336 17.15 10.72 -12.33
CA TYR A 336 16.59 9.56 -11.63
C TYR A 336 16.59 9.73 -10.10
N LEU A 337 17.71 10.21 -9.52
CA LEU A 337 17.82 10.41 -8.09
C LEU A 337 16.90 11.52 -7.58
N CYS A 338 16.80 12.64 -8.28
CA CYS A 338 15.90 13.73 -7.91
C CYS A 338 14.45 13.25 -7.87
N ASP A 339 14.01 12.50 -8.88
CA ASP A 339 12.65 11.93 -8.93
C ASP A 339 12.40 10.91 -7.80
N LEU A 340 13.35 10.02 -7.52
CA LEU A 340 13.27 9.08 -6.38
C LEU A 340 13.20 9.83 -5.03
N ILE A 341 14.02 10.86 -4.86
CA ILE A 341 14.12 11.64 -3.63
C ILE A 341 12.83 12.44 -3.39
N GLU A 342 12.34 13.11 -4.44
CA GLU A 342 11.09 13.85 -4.41
C GLU A 342 9.92 12.92 -4.06
N TYR A 343 9.87 11.74 -4.68
CA TYR A 343 8.88 10.71 -4.36
C TYR A 343 8.94 10.31 -2.88
N GLY A 344 10.12 9.96 -2.37
CA GLY A 344 10.27 9.51 -0.98
C GLY A 344 9.88 10.59 0.03
N ILE A 345 10.34 11.82 -0.16
CA ILE A 345 10.03 12.95 0.74
C ILE A 345 8.54 13.32 0.66
N THR A 346 7.97 13.37 -0.54
CA THR A 346 6.56 13.75 -0.72
C THR A 346 5.64 12.67 -0.15
N ARG A 347 5.90 11.38 -0.45
CA ARG A 347 5.17 10.28 0.16
C ARG A 347 5.28 10.29 1.69
N TYR A 348 6.48 10.52 2.23
CA TYR A 348 6.66 10.65 3.68
C TYR A 348 5.78 11.75 4.27
N LYS A 349 5.75 12.95 3.66
CA LYS A 349 4.93 14.07 4.12
C LYS A 349 3.43 13.77 4.02
N VAL A 350 2.99 13.09 2.97
CA VAL A 350 1.58 12.67 2.81
C VAL A 350 1.19 11.64 3.86
N ASP A 351 2.01 10.60 4.04
CA ASP A 351 1.72 9.49 4.95
C ASP A 351 1.88 9.90 6.43
N ASN A 352 2.79 10.86 6.72
CA ASN A 352 3.15 11.22 8.09
C ASN A 352 2.61 12.57 8.58
N GLY A 353 2.33 13.53 7.70
CA GLY A 353 1.99 14.89 8.11
C GLY A 353 3.08 15.52 8.99
N GLU A 354 2.68 16.13 10.10
CA GLU A 354 3.58 16.73 11.10
C GLU A 354 3.88 15.80 12.30
N GLU A 355 3.33 14.59 12.31
CA GLU A 355 3.55 13.65 13.41
C GLU A 355 4.96 13.05 13.37
N THR A 356 5.63 13.04 14.53
CA THR A 356 6.96 12.45 14.70
C THR A 356 6.91 11.15 15.50
N GLY A 357 7.85 10.25 15.22
CA GLY A 357 7.94 8.94 15.88
C GLY A 357 7.14 7.83 15.19
N PHE A 358 6.83 6.77 15.93
CA PHE A 358 6.09 5.62 15.39
C PHE A 358 4.59 5.86 15.42
N LYS A 359 3.95 5.70 14.26
CA LYS A 359 2.51 5.81 14.11
C LYS A 359 1.85 4.47 14.36
N LEU A 360 0.77 4.51 15.13
CA LEU A 360 -0.02 3.33 15.40
C LEU A 360 -0.48 2.69 14.08
N TRP A 361 -0.43 1.36 14.05
CA TRP A 361 -0.90 0.52 12.94
C TRP A 361 -0.09 0.64 11.64
N GLN A 362 1.00 1.41 11.66
CA GLN A 362 1.94 1.46 10.54
C GLN A 362 2.93 0.31 10.55
N ASN A 363 3.46 0.01 9.35
CA ASN A 363 4.37 -1.09 9.12
C ASN A 363 5.82 -0.62 9.08
N TYR A 364 6.67 -1.30 9.82
CA TYR A 364 8.09 -0.99 9.96
C TYR A 364 8.94 -2.24 9.80
N ARG A 365 10.09 -2.10 9.14
CA ARG A 365 11.17 -3.08 9.19
C ARG A 365 12.08 -2.81 10.40
N MET A 366 12.82 -3.82 10.84
CA MET A 366 13.70 -3.69 11.99
C MET A 366 14.81 -2.64 11.79
N ASP A 367 15.37 -2.54 10.58
CA ASP A 367 16.36 -1.50 10.22
C ASP A 367 15.77 -0.09 10.33
N GLN A 368 14.52 0.08 9.89
CA GLN A 368 13.82 1.36 9.98
C GLN A 368 13.51 1.74 11.43
N VAL A 369 13.13 0.78 12.27
CA VAL A 369 12.91 1.04 13.71
C VAL A 369 14.20 1.50 14.38
N GLN A 370 15.34 0.86 14.11
CA GLN A 370 16.64 1.32 14.62
C GLN A 370 16.97 2.73 14.10
N LEU A 371 16.70 3.00 12.82
CA LEU A 371 16.90 4.31 12.20
C LEU A 371 16.09 5.42 12.89
N SER A 372 14.80 5.17 13.16
CA SER A 372 13.92 6.10 13.86
C SER A 372 14.34 6.35 15.31
N LEU A 373 14.94 5.35 15.97
CA LEU A 373 15.43 5.45 17.35
C LEU A 373 16.86 5.99 17.47
N LEU A 374 17.46 6.43 16.35
CA LEU A 374 18.86 6.86 16.27
C LEU A 374 19.84 5.80 16.82
N LYS A 375 19.59 4.54 16.46
CA LYS A 375 20.43 3.39 16.77
C LYS A 375 20.98 2.78 15.48
N ASN A 376 22.05 1.98 15.62
CA ASN A 376 22.71 1.35 14.48
C ASN A 376 21.72 0.51 13.63
N PRO A 377 21.39 0.92 12.39
CA PRO A 377 20.41 0.24 11.55
C PRO A 377 20.88 -1.13 11.05
N GLY A 378 22.19 -1.41 11.11
CA GLY A 378 22.76 -2.73 10.85
C GLY A 378 22.53 -3.74 11.99
N TYR A 379 22.20 -3.28 13.19
CA TYR A 379 21.88 -4.16 14.32
C TYR A 379 20.37 -4.44 14.36
N ASN A 380 19.92 -5.29 13.45
CA ASN A 380 18.49 -5.50 13.16
C ASN A 380 18.07 -6.98 13.15
N ALA A 381 18.84 -7.86 13.80
CA ALA A 381 18.63 -9.31 13.78
C ALA A 381 17.98 -9.89 15.05
N LEU A 382 17.76 -9.08 16.09
CA LEU A 382 17.17 -9.52 17.36
C LEU A 382 15.66 -9.30 17.41
N GLY A 383 14.97 -10.22 18.11
CA GLY A 383 13.54 -10.08 18.42
C GLY A 383 13.24 -9.12 19.57
N THR A 384 14.25 -8.76 20.37
CA THR A 384 14.11 -7.78 21.47
C THR A 384 15.37 -6.96 21.59
N TYR A 385 15.19 -5.65 21.75
CA TYR A 385 16.26 -4.69 22.04
C TYR A 385 16.01 -4.06 23.40
N TYR A 386 17.05 -4.01 24.22
CA TYR A 386 17.01 -3.52 25.59
C TYR A 386 17.79 -2.21 25.69
N TYR A 387 17.09 -1.11 25.92
CA TYR A 387 17.68 0.20 26.20
C TYR A 387 17.50 0.55 27.69
N ASP A 388 18.02 1.69 28.11
CA ASP A 388 18.09 2.04 29.54
C ASP A 388 16.70 2.25 30.17
N ASP A 389 15.83 3.01 29.48
CA ASP A 389 14.49 3.36 29.99
C ASP A 389 13.34 2.56 29.36
N TYR A 390 13.60 1.85 28.25
CA TYR A 390 12.56 1.16 27.49
C TYR A 390 13.10 -0.06 26.71
N VAL A 391 12.19 -0.92 26.28
CA VAL A 391 12.49 -2.03 25.37
C VAL A 391 11.73 -1.92 24.05
N VAL A 392 12.27 -2.54 23.02
CA VAL A 392 11.61 -2.71 21.72
C VAL A 392 11.42 -4.19 21.46
N ILE A 393 10.18 -4.61 21.25
CA ILE A 393 9.79 -6.01 21.11
C ILE A 393 9.21 -6.22 19.71
N PHE A 394 9.78 -7.20 19.00
CA PHE A 394 9.29 -7.69 17.71
C PHE A 394 8.68 -9.09 17.89
N ALA A 395 7.35 -9.16 18.01
CA ALA A 395 6.63 -10.42 18.20
C ALA A 395 6.12 -10.96 16.85
N SER A 396 6.18 -12.28 16.67
CA SER A 396 5.68 -12.96 15.45
C SER A 396 4.60 -13.96 15.83
N LEU A 397 3.33 -13.78 15.46
CA LEU A 397 2.24 -14.68 15.89
C LEU A 397 2.28 -16.10 15.26
N LYS A 398 3.19 -16.33 14.30
CA LYS A 398 3.42 -17.62 13.59
C LYS A 398 2.14 -18.36 13.18
N LYS A 399 1.17 -17.61 12.65
CA LYS A 399 -0.16 -18.14 12.30
C LYS A 399 -0.17 -19.07 11.08
N ASP A 400 0.94 -19.20 10.39
CA ASP A 400 1.19 -20.10 9.26
C ASP A 400 1.59 -21.52 9.68
N LEU A 401 1.93 -21.74 10.95
CA LEU A 401 2.30 -23.07 11.45
C LEU A 401 1.10 -24.03 11.50
N PRO A 402 1.32 -25.36 11.42
CA PRO A 402 0.30 -26.37 11.74
C PRO A 402 -0.30 -26.16 13.15
N GLU A 403 -1.56 -26.55 13.37
CA GLU A 403 -2.25 -26.37 14.66
C GLU A 403 -1.49 -26.99 15.84
N GLU A 404 -0.82 -28.12 15.62
CA GLU A 404 0.00 -28.81 16.62
C GLU A 404 1.20 -27.95 17.07
N ASP A 405 1.77 -27.16 16.16
CA ASP A 405 2.92 -26.27 16.43
C ASP A 405 2.48 -24.91 16.97
N LYS A 406 1.25 -24.45 16.67
CA LYS A 406 0.69 -23.20 17.22
C LYS A 406 0.55 -23.26 18.74
N LEU A 407 0.29 -24.44 19.30
CA LEU A 407 0.18 -24.65 20.76
C LEU A 407 1.47 -24.31 21.52
N ASN A 408 2.62 -24.36 20.83
CA ASN A 408 3.92 -24.02 21.41
C ASN A 408 4.20 -22.50 21.41
N TYR A 409 3.41 -21.71 20.70
CA TYR A 409 3.63 -20.28 20.57
C TYR A 409 2.74 -19.50 21.54
N LYS A 410 3.35 -18.73 22.43
CA LYS A 410 2.64 -18.08 23.53
C LYS A 410 2.28 -16.62 23.28
N ASP A 411 2.86 -15.96 22.29
CA ASP A 411 2.53 -14.55 22.01
C ASP A 411 1.12 -14.43 21.42
N LYS A 412 0.27 -13.64 22.08
CA LYS A 412 -1.12 -13.43 21.65
C LYS A 412 -1.75 -12.24 22.37
N PHE A 413 -2.76 -11.64 21.74
CA PHE A 413 -3.68 -10.76 22.47
C PHE A 413 -4.59 -11.58 23.38
N LEU A 414 -4.68 -11.17 24.64
CA LEU A 414 -5.65 -11.67 25.63
C LEU A 414 -6.92 -10.82 25.63
N GLN A 415 -6.76 -9.51 25.38
CA GLN A 415 -7.81 -8.49 25.26
C GLN A 415 -7.39 -7.46 24.21
N SER A 416 -8.27 -6.54 23.81
CA SER A 416 -7.97 -5.50 22.81
C SER A 416 -6.80 -4.61 23.22
N ASN A 417 -6.51 -4.47 24.52
CA ASN A 417 -5.41 -3.69 25.08
C ASN A 417 -4.42 -4.51 25.93
N LEU A 418 -4.43 -5.85 25.84
CA LEU A 418 -3.56 -6.69 26.65
C LEU A 418 -2.89 -7.76 25.79
N PHE A 419 -1.57 -7.64 25.62
CA PHE A 419 -0.77 -8.58 24.85
C PHE A 419 0.09 -9.45 25.76
N GLN A 420 0.00 -10.77 25.62
CA GLN A 420 0.92 -11.69 26.24
C GLN A 420 2.15 -11.86 25.34
N TRP A 421 3.34 -11.69 25.89
CA TRP A 421 4.61 -11.85 25.20
C TRP A 421 5.53 -12.83 25.93
N GLU A 422 6.23 -13.67 25.19
CA GLU A 422 7.26 -14.59 25.68
C GLU A 422 8.68 -14.10 25.31
N SER A 423 9.55 -14.06 26.31
CA SER A 423 10.97 -13.72 26.12
C SER A 423 11.71 -14.77 25.29
N MET A 424 12.89 -14.40 24.80
CA MET A 424 13.84 -15.38 24.27
C MET A 424 14.18 -16.46 25.32
N ALA A 425 14.54 -17.65 24.83
CA ALA A 425 15.04 -18.74 25.64
C ALA A 425 16.34 -18.34 26.35
N ASN A 426 16.53 -18.85 27.57
CA ASN A 426 17.73 -18.61 28.39
C ASN A 426 18.06 -17.11 28.54
N LEU A 427 17.05 -16.28 28.78
CA LEU A 427 17.20 -14.84 28.93
C LEU A 427 18.23 -14.51 30.03
N PRO A 428 19.28 -13.71 29.72
CA PRO A 428 20.25 -13.30 30.74
C PRO A 428 19.58 -12.51 31.87
N MET A 429 20.03 -12.73 33.11
CA MET A 429 19.49 -12.01 34.29
C MET A 429 19.64 -10.49 34.17
N SER A 430 20.66 -10.00 33.47
CA SER A 430 20.84 -8.58 33.17
C SER A 430 19.71 -8.03 32.31
N ASP A 431 19.25 -8.78 31.31
CA ASP A 431 18.19 -8.35 30.39
C ASP A 431 16.81 -8.54 31.02
N LEU A 432 16.63 -9.56 31.87
CA LEU A 432 15.45 -9.67 32.73
C LEU A 432 15.30 -8.45 33.63
N SER A 433 16.40 -8.02 34.27
CA SER A 433 16.40 -6.82 35.11
C SER A 433 16.05 -5.56 34.32
N LYS A 434 16.44 -5.47 33.05
CA LYS A 434 16.05 -4.36 32.17
C LYS A 434 14.57 -4.40 31.82
N LEU A 435 14.00 -5.57 31.54
CA LEU A 435 12.55 -5.72 31.30
C LEU A 435 11.73 -5.26 32.50
N GLU A 436 12.14 -5.67 33.71
CA GLU A 436 11.43 -5.32 34.95
C GLU A 436 11.52 -3.83 35.30
N ARG A 437 12.59 -3.14 34.88
CA ARG A 437 12.82 -1.71 35.15
C ARG A 437 12.35 -0.78 34.05
N SER A 438 12.09 -1.32 32.86
CA SER A 438 11.68 -0.52 31.70
C SER A 438 10.37 0.19 31.97
N SER A 439 10.34 1.49 31.68
CA SER A 439 9.13 2.31 31.86
C SER A 439 8.03 1.91 30.88
N PHE A 440 8.42 1.48 29.68
CA PHE A 440 7.50 1.00 28.64
C PHE A 440 8.21 0.07 27.64
N ALA A 441 7.40 -0.64 26.85
CA ALA A 441 7.81 -1.38 25.67
C ALA A 441 7.17 -0.78 24.43
N HIS A 442 7.96 -0.57 23.37
CA HIS A 442 7.43 -0.47 22.02
C HIS A 442 7.15 -1.86 21.48
N LEU A 443 5.92 -2.12 21.03
CA LEU A 443 5.54 -3.42 20.52
C LEU A 443 5.27 -3.36 19.00
N PHE A 444 5.95 -4.23 18.27
CA PHE A 444 5.83 -4.43 16.83
C PHE A 444 5.43 -5.89 16.58
N ILE A 445 4.35 -6.11 15.83
CA ILE A 445 3.78 -7.45 15.62
C ILE A 445 3.72 -7.77 14.13
N ARG A 446 4.11 -9.00 13.77
CA ARG A 446 3.79 -9.58 12.46
C ARG A 446 3.11 -10.93 12.65
N LYS A 447 2.31 -11.38 11.70
CA LYS A 447 1.68 -12.71 11.79
C LYS A 447 2.55 -13.81 11.21
N VAL A 448 3.13 -13.53 10.05
CA VAL A 448 3.97 -14.44 9.27
C VAL A 448 5.20 -13.68 8.81
N SER A 449 6.34 -14.36 8.72
CA SER A 449 7.59 -13.71 8.33
C SER A 449 7.69 -13.50 6.82
N ILE A 450 7.11 -14.41 6.03
CA ILE A 450 7.12 -14.38 4.57
C ILE A 450 5.72 -14.74 4.07
N GLU A 451 5.21 -13.95 3.13
CA GLU A 451 4.01 -14.30 2.37
C GLU A 451 4.29 -14.09 0.88
N ASN A 452 3.97 -15.08 0.05
CA ASN A 452 4.09 -14.97 -1.42
C ASN A 452 5.49 -14.57 -1.94
N GLY A 453 6.55 -14.93 -1.20
CA GLY A 453 7.94 -14.62 -1.55
C GLY A 453 8.44 -13.25 -1.08
N ILE A 454 7.61 -12.48 -0.37
CA ILE A 454 7.95 -11.19 0.22
C ILE A 454 8.09 -11.34 1.73
N VAL A 455 9.15 -10.77 2.30
CA VAL A 455 9.30 -10.62 3.75
C VAL A 455 8.36 -9.53 4.24
N LEU A 456 7.43 -9.86 5.13
CA LEU A 456 6.48 -8.88 5.64
C LEU A 456 7.11 -8.02 6.75
N PRO A 457 6.78 -6.72 6.78
CA PRO A 457 7.15 -5.84 7.88
C PRO A 457 6.38 -6.17 9.16
N PHE A 458 6.74 -5.50 10.25
CA PHE A 458 5.98 -5.56 11.50
C PHE A 458 5.09 -4.34 11.65
N THR A 459 3.86 -4.56 12.08
CA THR A 459 2.92 -3.49 12.42
C THR A 459 3.21 -2.98 13.83
N TYR A 460 3.41 -1.68 13.98
CA TYR A 460 3.54 -1.04 15.30
C TYR A 460 2.18 -0.96 15.97
N VAL A 461 2.05 -1.55 17.17
CA VAL A 461 0.78 -1.58 17.91
C VAL A 461 0.75 -0.62 19.10
N GLY A 462 1.80 0.17 19.27
CA GLY A 462 1.89 1.19 20.31
C GLY A 462 2.86 0.85 21.44
N LYS A 463 2.80 1.71 22.46
CA LYS A 463 3.51 1.53 23.73
C LYS A 463 2.65 0.74 24.71
N GLY A 464 3.30 0.02 25.60
CA GLY A 464 2.64 -0.61 26.73
C GLY A 464 3.58 -0.87 27.89
N THR A 465 3.02 -1.11 29.08
CA THR A 465 3.79 -1.39 30.30
C THR A 465 3.89 -2.89 30.51
N LEU A 466 5.11 -3.41 30.71
CA LEU A 466 5.29 -4.82 31.06
C LEU A 466 4.83 -5.07 32.50
N SER A 467 4.12 -6.17 32.71
CA SER A 467 3.63 -6.56 34.03
C SER A 467 3.52 -8.09 34.13
N ASN A 468 3.25 -8.57 35.34
CA ASN A 468 2.94 -9.97 35.60
C ASN A 468 4.00 -10.94 35.03
N CYS A 469 5.29 -10.72 35.36
CA CYS A 469 6.38 -11.59 34.94
C CYS A 469 6.21 -13.01 35.51
N ARG A 470 6.15 -14.02 34.63
CA ARG A 470 5.96 -15.43 35.00
C ARG A 470 7.00 -16.29 34.30
N LYS A 471 7.82 -16.99 35.07
CA LYS A 471 8.74 -17.99 34.50
C LYS A 471 7.93 -19.18 33.98
N THR A 472 8.27 -19.69 32.80
CA THR A 472 7.55 -20.83 32.22
C THR A 472 8.20 -22.16 32.61
N ASP A 473 7.37 -23.16 32.87
CA ASP A 473 7.81 -24.52 33.21
C ASP A 473 8.22 -25.24 31.91
N GLY A 474 9.50 -25.13 31.54
CA GLY A 474 10.08 -25.79 30.38
C GLY A 474 11.61 -25.72 30.37
N GLU A 475 12.26 -26.59 29.59
CA GLU A 475 13.73 -26.71 29.53
C GLU A 475 14.43 -25.40 29.11
N ASN A 476 13.73 -24.50 28.43
CA ASN A 476 14.27 -23.28 27.83
C ASN A 476 14.24 -22.04 28.74
N GLY A 477 13.62 -22.12 29.92
CA GLY A 477 13.66 -21.05 30.92
C GLY A 477 13.17 -19.66 30.46
N THR A 478 12.12 -19.60 29.62
CA THR A 478 11.54 -18.33 29.14
C THR A 478 10.68 -17.63 30.22
N TYR A 479 10.41 -16.34 30.01
CA TYR A 479 9.52 -15.53 30.84
C TYR A 479 8.35 -15.01 30.03
N LEU A 480 7.14 -15.10 30.60
CA LEU A 480 5.94 -14.47 30.07
C LEU A 480 5.71 -13.13 30.76
N PHE A 481 5.32 -12.14 29.97
CA PHE A 481 4.88 -10.84 30.44
C PHE A 481 3.50 -10.51 29.85
N ASP A 482 2.70 -9.78 30.61
CA ASP A 482 1.52 -9.12 30.10
C ASP A 482 1.86 -7.66 29.83
N ILE A 483 1.81 -7.28 28.56
CA ILE A 483 2.03 -5.91 28.08
C ILE A 483 0.67 -5.23 28.01
N LYS A 484 0.41 -4.34 28.96
CA LYS A 484 -0.80 -3.52 28.97
C LYS A 484 -0.59 -2.34 28.02
N MET A 485 -1.30 -2.35 26.89
CA MET A 485 -1.16 -1.38 25.82
C MET A 485 -1.87 -0.07 26.18
N GLU A 486 -1.29 1.06 25.76
CA GLU A 486 -1.88 2.40 25.92
C GLU A 486 -3.10 2.62 25.01
N ASN A 487 -3.15 1.89 23.88
CA ASN A 487 -4.20 2.00 22.87
C ASN A 487 -4.88 0.65 22.67
N GLU A 488 -6.18 0.67 22.42
CA GLU A 488 -6.92 -0.52 22.04
C GLU A 488 -6.68 -0.88 20.58
N LEU A 489 -6.59 -2.19 20.34
CA LEU A 489 -6.49 -2.73 19.00
C LEU A 489 -7.80 -2.46 18.22
N PRO A 490 -7.75 -1.83 17.04
CA PRO A 490 -8.94 -1.61 16.21
C PRO A 490 -9.64 -2.93 15.85
N ALA A 491 -10.96 -2.89 15.68
CA ALA A 491 -11.79 -4.09 15.43
C ALA A 491 -11.27 -4.94 14.24
N TYR A 492 -10.86 -4.29 13.15
CA TYR A 492 -10.30 -4.97 11.98
C TYR A 492 -9.00 -5.72 12.33
N LEU A 493 -8.13 -5.14 13.16
CA LEU A 493 -6.90 -5.80 13.63
C LEU A 493 -7.17 -6.84 14.71
N GLN A 494 -8.24 -6.72 15.50
CA GLN A 494 -8.61 -7.76 16.48
C GLN A 494 -8.96 -9.08 15.80
N TYR A 495 -9.71 -9.02 14.69
CA TYR A 495 -9.93 -10.18 13.83
C TYR A 495 -8.59 -10.69 13.27
N ASP A 496 -7.81 -9.78 12.73
CA ASP A 496 -6.59 -10.09 11.99
C ASP A 496 -5.49 -10.70 12.87
N PHE A 497 -5.35 -10.24 14.11
CA PHE A 497 -4.47 -10.81 15.14
C PHE A 497 -5.11 -11.94 15.95
N GLY A 498 -6.37 -12.30 15.67
CA GLY A 498 -7.03 -13.52 16.15
C GLY A 498 -7.55 -13.42 17.58
N LEU A 499 -7.81 -12.20 18.05
CA LEU A 499 -8.48 -11.96 19.32
C LEU A 499 -9.97 -12.34 19.25
N ILE A 500 -10.62 -12.04 18.12
CA ILE A 500 -12.01 -12.44 17.86
C ILE A 500 -11.97 -13.70 16.98
N LYS A 501 -12.65 -14.77 17.42
CA LYS A 501 -12.79 -16.01 16.65
C LYS A 501 -14.00 -15.92 15.70
N GLN A 502 -13.90 -16.67 14.59
CA GLN A 502 -14.99 -16.89 13.62
C GLN A 502 -16.29 -17.35 14.28
#